data_AF-A0A7Y1Y2F6-F1
#
_entry.id   AF-A0A7Y1Y2F6-F1
#
_cell.length_a   1.000
_cell.length_b   1.000
_cell.length_c   1.000
_cell.angle_alpha   90.00
_cell.angle_beta   90.00
_cell.angle_gamma   90.00
#
_symmetry.space_group_name_H-M   'P 1'
#
loop_
_entity.id
_entity.type
_entity.pdbx_description
1 polymer ?
#
loop_
_entity_poly.entity_id
_entity_poly.type
_entity_poly.pdbx_seq_one_letter_code
_entity_poly.pdbx_strand_id
1 'polypeptide(L)'
;MSEKTDLWGHPKGLYVLFFTEMWERFSYYGMRAILVLYLVARETGDNPGLGWSDPEALKLYGWYTMLVYVMSIPGGWIADNLIGQKKSVLYGGILLVMGHSILAVEEMWAFYSGLGLIIAGVGMLKPNISTMVGGLYKQEDIRRDKGFTIFYIGINIGAFLSSLIVGYVGEVHGWHYGFGLAGIGMAAGLIQYLLGQKHLANVGNLLGASQDPAEIEAKKRPLTKIEKDRVVVLFISFLLVIVFWGAFEQAGGLMNIYAKDKTARMLMGWEVPATWFQSLNAMFIIFLGTSVAAYWARRKLKGLLSTGLFKMIMGLVIMGAGFFFMTAASAEYESTGSSAMYWLVLAYLFHTVGELCISPVALSYITKLSPVKYGSIMMGVYFAMTGFGNKLAGLLGASAEALGEFTIFTGIAVFCVVFGLLVLLFRKKLEQLTHGAEDNERDLHHEEAEGFELADRENI
;
A
#
# COMPACT_ATOMS: atom_id res chain seq x y z
N MET A 1 35.34 -12.44 14.17
CA MET A 1 35.52 -10.99 13.99
C MET A 1 34.53 -10.49 12.95
N SER A 2 33.37 -9.97 13.38
CA SER A 2 32.31 -9.39 12.53
C SER A 2 32.30 -7.88 12.76
N GLU A 3 33.20 -7.14 12.12
CA GLU A 3 33.37 -5.71 12.38
C GLU A 3 32.33 -4.84 11.65
N LYS A 4 31.54 -4.09 12.45
CA LYS A 4 31.14 -2.68 12.22
C LYS A 4 30.50 -2.28 10.87
N THR A 5 29.36 -2.86 10.50
CA THR A 5 28.56 -2.36 9.35
C THR A 5 27.15 -1.91 9.70
N ASP A 6 26.75 -1.95 10.97
CA ASP A 6 25.43 -1.49 11.40
C ASP A 6 25.41 0.03 11.64
N LEU A 7 24.27 0.65 11.34
CA LEU A 7 23.92 2.04 11.64
C LEU A 7 22.63 2.02 12.47
N TRP A 8 22.65 2.66 13.65
CA TRP A 8 21.55 2.63 14.63
C TRP A 8 20.93 1.23 14.85
N GLY A 9 21.78 0.20 14.97
CA GLY A 9 21.37 -1.18 15.28
C GLY A 9 20.91 -2.03 14.10
N HIS A 10 20.90 -1.50 12.87
CA HIS A 10 20.50 -2.21 11.66
C HIS A 10 21.57 -2.15 10.56
N PRO A 11 21.62 -3.10 9.61
CA PRO A 11 22.56 -3.06 8.50
C PRO A 11 22.47 -1.74 7.73
N LYS A 12 23.61 -1.11 7.39
CA LYS A 12 23.64 0.14 6.59
C LYS A 12 22.81 0.07 5.31
N GLY A 13 22.72 -1.12 4.69
CA GLY A 13 21.88 -1.37 3.52
C GLY A 13 20.40 -1.07 3.76
N LEU A 14 19.90 -1.20 5.00
CA LEU A 14 18.51 -0.85 5.34
C LEU A 14 18.23 0.62 5.04
N TYR A 15 19.13 1.53 5.43
CA TYR A 15 18.93 2.97 5.22
C TYR A 15 19.04 3.35 3.75
N VAL A 16 19.87 2.64 2.98
CA VAL A 16 19.89 2.80 1.52
C VAL A 16 18.51 2.47 0.95
N LEU A 17 17.98 1.28 1.27
CA LEU A 17 16.67 0.85 0.76
C LEU A 17 15.52 1.73 1.30
N PHE A 18 15.59 2.14 2.56
CA PHE A 18 14.64 3.06 3.19
C PHE A 18 14.55 4.38 2.42
N PHE A 19 15.67 5.06 2.16
CA PHE A 19 15.64 6.34 1.47
C PHE A 19 15.28 6.19 0.00
N THR A 20 15.73 5.12 -0.66
CA THR A 20 15.31 4.81 -2.04
C THR A 20 13.79 4.60 -2.12
N GLU A 21 13.21 3.81 -1.21
CA GLU A 21 11.76 3.59 -1.17
C GLU A 21 11.00 4.85 -0.78
N MET A 22 11.48 5.62 0.21
CA MET A 22 10.85 6.87 0.62
C MET A 22 10.73 7.85 -0.56
N TRP A 23 11.78 7.99 -1.37
CA TRP A 23 11.78 8.87 -2.54
C TRP A 23 10.91 8.35 -3.68
N GLU A 24 10.90 7.04 -3.94
CA GLU A 24 9.98 6.46 -4.93
C GLU A 24 8.51 6.62 -4.47
N ARG A 25 8.23 6.45 -3.18
CA ARG A 25 6.88 6.65 -2.64
C ARG A 25 6.50 8.12 -2.68
N PHE A 26 7.45 9.01 -2.43
CA PHE A 26 7.26 10.44 -2.62
C PHE A 26 6.88 10.78 -4.07
N SER A 27 7.59 10.24 -5.06
CA SER A 27 7.28 10.53 -6.47
C SER A 27 5.94 9.92 -6.89
N TYR A 28 5.68 8.66 -6.51
CA TYR A 28 4.46 7.94 -6.88
C TYR A 28 3.22 8.58 -6.26
N TYR A 29 3.19 8.77 -4.94
CA TYR A 29 2.01 9.34 -4.26
C TYR A 29 1.81 10.81 -4.62
N GLY A 30 2.88 11.59 -4.80
CA GLY A 30 2.78 12.98 -5.26
C GLY A 30 2.14 13.09 -6.63
N MET A 31 2.64 12.33 -7.61
CA MET A 31 2.07 12.27 -8.96
C MET A 31 0.62 11.77 -8.92
N ARG A 32 0.37 10.67 -8.18
CA ARG A 32 -0.97 10.08 -8.03
C ARG A 32 -1.97 11.06 -7.42
N ALA A 33 -1.54 11.89 -6.48
CA ALA A 33 -2.42 12.83 -5.79
C ALA A 33 -2.96 13.92 -6.72
N ILE A 34 -2.13 14.42 -7.64
CA ILE A 34 -2.53 15.45 -8.61
C ILE A 34 -3.10 14.89 -9.91
N LEU A 35 -2.88 13.61 -10.22
CA LEU A 35 -3.23 13.00 -11.51
C LEU A 35 -4.69 13.20 -11.89
N VAL A 36 -5.64 12.81 -11.03
CA VAL A 36 -7.07 12.93 -11.36
C VAL A 36 -7.50 14.40 -11.44
N LEU A 37 -6.96 15.25 -10.57
CA LEU A 37 -7.29 16.68 -10.57
C LEU A 37 -6.79 17.37 -11.84
N TYR A 38 -5.61 17.01 -12.34
CA TYR A 38 -5.08 17.47 -13.61
C TYR A 38 -5.97 17.04 -14.80
N LEU A 39 -6.44 15.79 -14.80
CA LEU A 39 -7.30 15.29 -15.89
C LEU A 39 -8.61 16.06 -15.99
N VAL A 40 -9.26 16.34 -14.85
CA VAL A 40 -10.57 17.02 -14.81
C VAL A 40 -10.45 18.55 -14.78
N ALA A 41 -9.27 19.09 -14.50
CA ALA A 41 -9.05 20.54 -14.54
C ALA A 41 -9.27 21.08 -15.96
N ARG A 42 -9.87 22.27 -16.05
CA ARG A 42 -10.30 22.88 -17.32
C ARG A 42 -9.11 23.14 -18.23
N GLU A 43 -9.29 23.01 -19.54
CA GLU A 43 -8.26 23.29 -20.56
C GLU A 43 -7.81 24.77 -20.59
N THR A 44 -8.60 25.66 -20.00
CA THR A 44 -8.34 27.11 -19.95
C THR A 44 -8.44 27.61 -18.51
N GLY A 45 -7.63 28.61 -18.17
CA GLY A 45 -7.56 29.21 -16.82
C GLY A 45 -6.12 29.40 -16.35
N ASP A 46 -5.96 29.68 -15.06
CA ASP A 46 -4.65 29.96 -14.44
C ASP A 46 -3.76 28.71 -14.30
N ASN A 47 -4.37 27.52 -14.16
CA ASN A 47 -3.68 26.24 -14.08
C ASN A 47 -4.39 25.19 -14.96
N PRO A 48 -4.20 25.26 -16.30
CA PRO A 48 -4.97 24.45 -17.25
C PRO A 48 -4.66 22.96 -17.14
N GLY A 49 -5.71 22.15 -17.15
CA GLY A 49 -5.66 20.67 -17.22
C GLY A 49 -6.11 20.13 -18.57
N LEU A 50 -6.59 18.88 -18.60
CA LEU A 50 -7.04 18.23 -19.83
C LEU A 50 -8.55 18.35 -20.13
N GLY A 51 -9.34 18.88 -19.20
CA GLY A 51 -10.78 19.10 -19.37
C GLY A 51 -11.61 17.81 -19.54
N TRP A 52 -11.12 16.66 -19.07
CA TRP A 52 -11.84 15.41 -19.17
C TRP A 52 -13.05 15.37 -18.24
N SER A 53 -14.01 14.51 -18.57
CA SER A 53 -15.09 14.19 -17.65
C SER A 53 -14.56 13.37 -16.45
N ASP A 54 -15.19 13.52 -15.28
CA ASP A 54 -14.88 12.75 -14.08
C ASP A 54 -14.85 11.23 -14.34
N PRO A 55 -15.82 10.61 -15.07
CA PRO A 55 -15.77 9.19 -15.37
C PRO A 55 -14.57 8.78 -16.22
N GLU A 56 -14.15 9.59 -17.19
CA GLU A 56 -12.99 9.29 -18.03
C GLU A 56 -11.71 9.32 -17.20
N ALA A 57 -11.54 10.35 -16.38
CA ALA A 57 -10.42 10.48 -15.45
C ALA A 57 -10.36 9.32 -14.45
N LEU A 58 -11.49 8.96 -13.84
CA LEU A 58 -11.58 7.87 -12.86
C LEU A 58 -11.38 6.49 -13.50
N LYS A 59 -11.83 6.28 -14.75
CA LYS A 59 -11.57 5.04 -15.51
C LYS A 59 -10.08 4.88 -15.83
N LEU A 60 -9.42 5.95 -16.29
CA LEU A 60 -7.97 5.94 -16.55
C LEU A 60 -7.22 5.68 -15.24
N TYR A 61 -7.57 6.40 -14.18
CA TYR A 61 -6.98 6.24 -12.86
C TYR A 61 -7.06 4.79 -12.36
N GLY A 62 -8.25 4.17 -12.46
CA GLY A 62 -8.46 2.78 -12.08
C GLY A 62 -7.67 1.78 -12.94
N TRP A 63 -7.50 2.04 -14.24
CA TRP A 63 -6.63 1.21 -15.10
C TRP A 63 -5.16 1.37 -14.73
N TYR A 64 -4.70 2.61 -14.58
CA TYR A 64 -3.33 2.95 -14.23
C TYR A 64 -2.91 2.29 -12.92
N THR A 65 -3.68 2.51 -11.85
CA THR A 65 -3.41 1.96 -10.53
C THR A 65 -3.48 0.43 -10.51
N MET A 66 -4.44 -0.19 -11.22
CA MET A 66 -4.49 -1.65 -11.38
C MET A 66 -3.21 -2.21 -12.01
N LEU A 67 -2.76 -1.61 -13.12
CA LEU A 67 -1.59 -2.06 -13.85
C LEU A 67 -0.30 -1.91 -13.03
N VAL A 68 -0.17 -0.85 -12.23
CA VAL A 68 0.95 -0.68 -11.30
C VAL A 68 1.10 -1.89 -10.35
N TYR A 69 0.00 -2.44 -9.85
CA TYR A 69 0.04 -3.61 -8.99
C TYR A 69 0.21 -4.92 -9.79
N VAL A 70 -0.52 -5.10 -10.89
CA VAL A 70 -0.44 -6.32 -11.72
C VAL A 70 0.97 -6.52 -12.29
N MET A 71 1.65 -5.43 -12.68
CA MET A 71 3.01 -5.49 -13.21
C MET A 71 4.07 -5.92 -12.20
N SER A 72 3.74 -5.99 -10.91
CA SER A 72 4.62 -6.59 -9.90
C SER A 72 4.82 -8.10 -10.12
N ILE A 73 3.88 -8.79 -10.78
CA ILE A 73 4.01 -10.22 -11.13
C ILE A 73 5.17 -10.45 -12.11
N PRO A 74 5.14 -9.89 -13.34
CA PRO A 74 6.23 -10.09 -14.29
C PRO A 74 7.54 -9.48 -13.78
N GLY A 75 7.51 -8.34 -13.07
CA GLY A 75 8.72 -7.72 -12.54
C GLY A 75 9.41 -8.53 -11.44
N GLY A 76 8.66 -9.22 -10.58
CA GLY A 76 9.21 -10.20 -9.64
C GLY A 76 9.78 -11.43 -10.36
N TRP A 77 9.04 -11.96 -11.33
CA TRP A 77 9.50 -13.11 -12.13
C TRP A 77 10.81 -12.83 -12.89
N ILE A 78 10.94 -11.65 -13.50
CA ILE A 78 12.17 -11.20 -14.19
C ILE A 78 13.35 -11.15 -13.21
N ALA A 79 13.13 -10.63 -12.00
CA ALA A 79 14.18 -10.56 -10.99
C ALA A 79 14.61 -11.95 -10.52
N ASP A 80 13.65 -12.84 -10.25
CA ASP A 80 13.93 -14.18 -9.72
C ASP A 80 14.60 -15.09 -10.74
N ASN A 81 14.39 -14.89 -12.05
CA ASN A 81 14.83 -15.82 -13.08
C ASN A 81 15.93 -15.28 -14.01
N LEU A 82 16.02 -13.95 -14.21
CA LEU A 82 16.87 -13.39 -15.27
C LEU A 82 18.00 -12.49 -14.74
N ILE A 83 17.69 -11.52 -13.89
CA ILE A 83 18.62 -10.41 -13.61
C ILE A 83 18.96 -10.20 -12.13
N GLY A 84 18.21 -10.78 -11.21
CA GLY A 84 18.31 -10.48 -9.78
C GLY A 84 17.59 -9.19 -9.38
N GLN A 85 17.20 -9.13 -8.12
CA GLN A 85 16.39 -8.09 -7.49
C GLN A 85 17.14 -6.76 -7.48
N LYS A 86 18.45 -6.78 -7.26
CA LYS A 86 19.31 -5.57 -7.26
C LYS A 86 19.31 -4.86 -8.62
N LYS A 87 19.41 -5.62 -9.72
CA LYS A 87 19.35 -5.06 -11.08
C LYS A 87 17.92 -4.65 -11.45
N SER A 88 16.93 -5.43 -11.00
CA SER A 88 15.52 -5.09 -11.22
C SER A 88 15.15 -3.75 -10.58
N VAL A 89 15.57 -3.50 -9.33
CA VAL A 89 15.40 -2.21 -8.65
C VAL A 89 16.12 -1.09 -9.39
N LEU A 90 17.34 -1.32 -9.90
CA LEU A 90 18.07 -0.32 -10.67
C LEU A 90 17.33 0.09 -11.95
N TYR A 91 16.94 -0.89 -12.77
CA TYR A 91 16.25 -0.62 -14.03
C TYR A 91 14.84 -0.06 -13.79
N GLY A 92 14.13 -0.56 -12.78
CA GLY A 92 12.85 0.00 -12.35
C GLY A 92 12.99 1.47 -11.95
N GLY A 93 14.04 1.81 -11.18
CA GLY A 93 14.34 3.19 -10.80
C GLY A 93 14.62 4.10 -12.01
N ILE A 94 15.36 3.62 -13.01
CA ILE A 94 15.61 4.37 -14.26
C ILE A 94 14.31 4.61 -15.03
N LEU A 95 13.45 3.59 -15.18
CA LEU A 95 12.15 3.72 -15.82
C LEU A 95 11.26 4.74 -15.09
N LEU A 96 11.26 4.74 -13.76
CA LEU A 96 10.51 5.69 -12.95
C LEU A 96 11.01 7.13 -13.11
N VAL A 97 12.33 7.35 -13.13
CA VAL A 97 12.91 8.68 -13.39
C VAL A 97 12.47 9.19 -14.75
N MET A 98 12.58 8.36 -15.80
CA MET A 98 12.15 8.74 -17.15
C MET A 98 10.65 9.02 -17.20
N GLY A 99 9.84 8.14 -16.60
CA GLY A 99 8.39 8.25 -16.59
C GLY A 99 7.90 9.51 -15.90
N HIS A 100 8.35 9.78 -14.67
CA HIS A 100 7.97 10.99 -13.94
C HIS A 100 8.52 12.27 -14.59
N SER A 101 9.74 12.27 -15.13
CA SER A 101 10.31 13.46 -15.77
C SER A 101 9.58 13.81 -17.07
N ILE A 102 9.16 12.82 -17.86
CA ILE A 102 8.40 13.06 -19.10
C ILE A 102 7.02 13.66 -18.80
N LEU A 103 6.38 13.35 -17.66
CA LEU A 103 5.11 13.98 -17.27
C LEU A 103 5.21 15.51 -17.04
N ALA A 104 6.42 16.06 -16.90
CA ALA A 104 6.63 17.51 -16.86
C ALA A 104 6.47 18.18 -18.24
N VAL A 105 6.40 17.40 -19.33
CA VAL A 105 6.17 17.90 -20.69
C VAL A 105 4.67 17.95 -20.96
N GLU A 106 4.19 19.10 -21.44
CA GLU A 106 2.76 19.40 -21.67
C GLU A 106 2.22 18.80 -22.98
N GLU A 107 2.47 17.51 -23.19
CA GLU A 107 2.11 16.81 -24.43
C GLU A 107 1.44 15.46 -24.16
N MET A 108 0.42 15.11 -24.96
CA MET A 108 -0.35 13.88 -24.74
C MET A 108 0.48 12.60 -24.94
N TRP A 109 1.40 12.61 -25.91
CA TRP A 109 2.31 11.48 -26.10
C TRP A 109 3.23 11.30 -24.89
N ALA A 110 3.64 12.42 -24.26
CA ALA A 110 4.47 12.42 -23.07
C ALA A 110 3.68 11.89 -21.87
N PHE A 111 2.44 12.34 -21.69
CA PHE A 111 1.53 11.87 -20.65
C PHE A 111 1.39 10.34 -20.64
N TYR A 112 0.96 9.73 -21.75
CA TYR A 112 0.76 8.28 -21.81
C TYR A 112 2.07 7.49 -21.72
N SER A 113 3.15 7.99 -22.33
CA SER A 113 4.48 7.38 -22.21
C SER A 113 4.97 7.40 -20.76
N GLY A 114 4.76 8.51 -20.06
CA GLY A 114 5.09 8.68 -18.65
C GLY A 114 4.37 7.66 -17.77
N LEU A 115 3.04 7.54 -17.93
CA LEU A 115 2.26 6.54 -17.19
C LEU A 115 2.72 5.10 -17.48
N GLY A 116 2.99 4.76 -18.75
CA GLY A 116 3.47 3.44 -19.14
C GLY A 116 4.84 3.10 -18.55
N LEU A 117 5.77 4.06 -18.56
CA LEU A 117 7.09 3.91 -17.95
C LEU A 117 7.00 3.76 -16.42
N ILE A 118 6.10 4.51 -15.76
CA ILE A 118 5.88 4.37 -14.31
C ILE A 118 5.30 2.99 -13.99
N ILE A 119 4.31 2.52 -14.75
CA ILE A 119 3.73 1.16 -14.58
C ILE A 119 4.82 0.09 -14.66
N ALA A 120 5.68 0.15 -15.68
CA ALA A 120 6.77 -0.80 -15.85
C ALA A 120 7.83 -0.67 -14.74
N GLY A 121 8.18 0.57 -14.38
CA GLY A 121 9.17 0.89 -13.37
C GLY A 121 8.77 0.43 -11.96
N VAL A 122 7.52 0.71 -11.54
CA VAL A 122 6.99 0.20 -10.26
C VAL A 122 6.96 -1.32 -10.26
N GLY A 123 6.52 -1.95 -11.36
CA GLY A 123 6.50 -3.41 -11.49
C GLY A 123 7.87 -4.05 -11.25
N MET A 124 8.95 -3.42 -11.72
CA MET A 124 10.32 -3.89 -11.50
C MET A 124 10.88 -3.52 -10.12
N LEU A 125 10.52 -2.37 -9.55
CA LEU A 125 11.11 -1.90 -8.29
C LEU A 125 10.41 -2.49 -7.06
N LYS A 126 9.08 -2.32 -6.96
CA LYS A 126 8.27 -2.54 -5.74
C LYS A 126 8.35 -3.96 -5.16
N PRO A 127 8.15 -5.05 -5.92
CA PRO A 127 8.25 -6.41 -5.36
C PRO A 127 9.70 -6.77 -4.99
N ASN A 128 10.68 -6.16 -5.64
CA ASN A 128 12.09 -6.57 -5.56
C ASN A 128 12.84 -5.85 -4.44
N ILE A 129 12.56 -4.57 -4.20
CA ILE A 129 13.17 -3.82 -3.09
C ILE A 129 12.75 -4.36 -1.72
N SER A 130 11.49 -4.78 -1.57
CA SER A 130 10.99 -5.43 -0.35
C SER A 130 11.71 -6.76 -0.07
N THR A 131 11.96 -7.54 -1.12
CA THR A 131 12.76 -8.77 -1.04
C THR A 131 14.20 -8.48 -0.62
N MET A 132 14.80 -7.39 -1.11
CA MET A 132 16.14 -6.98 -0.70
C MET A 132 16.20 -6.59 0.79
N VAL A 133 15.16 -5.95 1.35
CA VAL A 133 15.10 -5.67 2.79
C VAL A 133 15.15 -6.96 3.60
N GLY A 134 14.38 -7.98 3.20
CA GLY A 134 14.43 -9.29 3.83
C GLY A 134 15.80 -9.95 3.74
N GLY A 135 16.47 -9.81 2.60
CA GLY A 135 17.81 -10.35 2.36
C GLY A 135 18.96 -9.67 3.11
N LEU A 136 18.70 -8.54 3.81
CA LEU A 136 19.69 -7.92 4.71
C LEU A 136 19.89 -8.70 6.01
N TYR A 137 18.93 -9.55 6.36
CA TYR A 137 18.88 -10.26 7.63
C TYR A 137 19.01 -11.77 7.42
N LYS A 138 19.62 -12.47 8.38
CA LYS A 138 19.60 -13.94 8.41
C LYS A 138 18.21 -14.45 8.78
N GLN A 139 17.89 -15.71 8.48
CA GLN A 139 16.55 -16.29 8.65
C GLN A 139 16.00 -16.22 10.09
N GLU A 140 16.86 -16.08 11.11
CA GLU A 140 16.50 -16.02 12.54
C GLU A 140 16.94 -14.72 13.22
N ASP A 141 17.30 -13.68 12.44
CA ASP A 141 17.70 -12.40 13.03
C ASP A 141 16.47 -11.64 13.57
N ILE A 142 16.38 -11.52 14.89
CA ILE A 142 15.31 -10.81 15.61
C ILE A 142 15.10 -9.36 15.17
N ARG A 143 16.09 -8.75 14.50
CA ARG A 143 16.02 -7.37 14.01
C ARG A 143 15.26 -7.25 12.71
N ARG A 144 14.96 -8.37 12.03
CA ARG A 144 14.30 -8.39 10.72
C ARG A 144 12.94 -7.67 10.75
N ASP A 145 12.10 -7.98 11.73
CA ASP A 145 10.75 -7.39 11.84
C ASP A 145 10.80 -5.89 12.16
N LYS A 146 11.72 -5.49 13.04
CA LYS A 146 12.01 -4.06 13.31
C LYS A 146 12.54 -3.35 12.06
N GLY A 147 13.36 -4.04 11.25
CA GLY A 147 13.84 -3.55 9.97
C GLY A 147 12.71 -3.28 8.98
N PHE A 148 11.77 -4.21 8.82
CA PHE A 148 10.57 -3.98 8.00
C PHE A 148 9.69 -2.84 8.55
N THR A 149 9.61 -2.69 9.87
CA THR A 149 8.90 -1.57 10.49
C THR A 149 9.55 -0.22 10.13
N ILE A 150 10.88 -0.12 10.23
CA ILE A 150 11.62 1.09 9.81
C ILE A 150 11.40 1.37 8.32
N PHE A 151 11.52 0.34 7.47
CA PHE A 151 11.27 0.48 6.04
C PHE A 151 9.85 1.00 5.73
N TYR A 152 8.84 0.48 6.43
CA TYR A 152 7.45 0.89 6.28
C TYR A 152 7.20 2.34 6.76
N ILE A 153 7.92 2.82 7.77
CA ILE A 153 7.86 4.24 8.16
C ILE A 153 8.32 5.14 7.00
N GLY A 154 9.36 4.73 6.25
CA GLY A 154 9.85 5.49 5.08
C GLY A 154 8.79 5.65 4.00
N ILE A 155 8.02 4.59 3.72
CA ILE A 155 6.90 4.61 2.78
C ILE A 155 5.89 5.70 3.17
N ASN A 156 5.51 5.73 4.45
CA ASN A 156 4.51 6.67 4.95
C ASN A 156 5.03 8.12 4.99
N ILE A 157 6.30 8.33 5.34
CA ILE A 157 6.93 9.66 5.27
C ILE A 157 6.90 10.18 3.83
N GLY A 158 7.28 9.34 2.85
CA GLY A 158 7.21 9.70 1.43
C GLY A 158 5.79 10.07 0.99
N ALA A 159 4.80 9.26 1.36
CA ALA A 159 3.38 9.51 1.03
C ALA A 159 2.84 10.80 1.67
N PHE A 160 3.18 11.05 2.93
CA PHE A 160 2.80 12.25 3.66
C PHE A 160 3.38 13.52 3.03
N LEU A 161 4.71 13.56 2.85
CA LEU A 161 5.41 14.73 2.34
C LEU A 161 5.04 15.04 0.88
N SER A 162 4.84 14.01 0.05
CA SER A 162 4.50 14.22 -1.36
C SER A 162 3.14 14.84 -1.58
N SER A 163 2.13 14.37 -0.84
CA SER A 163 0.76 14.92 -0.92
C SER A 163 0.72 16.41 -0.52
N LEU A 164 1.59 16.82 0.41
CA LEU A 164 1.73 18.21 0.82
C LEU A 164 2.54 19.05 -0.18
N ILE A 165 3.72 18.55 -0.59
CA ILE A 165 4.69 19.32 -1.37
C ILE A 165 4.36 19.26 -2.86
N VAL A 166 4.29 18.07 -3.45
CA VAL A 166 3.97 17.89 -4.89
C VAL A 166 2.54 18.35 -5.16
N GLY A 167 1.63 18.04 -4.24
CA GLY A 167 0.24 18.49 -4.30
C GLY A 167 0.11 20.02 -4.32
N TYR A 168 0.75 20.71 -3.37
CA TYR A 168 0.77 22.17 -3.34
C TYR A 168 1.38 22.77 -4.61
N VAL A 169 2.54 22.26 -5.06
CA VAL A 169 3.18 22.76 -6.29
C VAL A 169 2.29 22.53 -7.51
N GLY A 170 1.66 21.35 -7.62
CA GLY A 170 0.76 21.00 -8.71
C GLY A 170 -0.49 21.89 -8.78
N GLU A 171 -1.19 22.05 -7.65
CA GLU A 171 -2.44 22.82 -7.61
C GLU A 171 -2.21 24.34 -7.70
N VAL A 172 -1.16 24.85 -7.04
CA VAL A 172 -0.93 26.31 -6.87
C VAL A 172 0.00 26.91 -7.92
N HIS A 173 1.03 26.17 -8.34
CA HIS A 173 2.05 26.70 -9.25
C HIS A 173 1.96 26.13 -10.67
N GLY A 174 1.41 24.92 -10.83
CA GLY A 174 1.16 24.31 -12.13
C GLY A 174 1.33 22.79 -12.10
N TRP A 175 0.41 22.06 -12.76
CA TRP A 175 0.39 20.59 -12.74
C TRP A 175 1.73 19.97 -13.17
N HIS A 176 2.33 20.49 -14.24
CA HIS A 176 3.60 19.99 -14.79
C HIS A 176 4.80 20.29 -13.88
N TYR A 177 4.77 21.36 -13.08
CA TYR A 177 5.77 21.56 -12.02
C TYR A 177 5.63 20.54 -10.91
N GLY A 178 4.40 20.16 -10.55
CA GLY A 178 4.14 19.05 -9.63
C GLY A 178 4.69 17.73 -10.17
N PHE A 179 4.39 17.38 -11.42
CA PHE A 179 4.94 16.20 -12.08
C PHE A 179 6.47 16.21 -12.16
N GLY A 180 7.07 17.35 -12.52
CA GLY A 180 8.52 17.52 -12.55
C GLY A 180 9.17 17.37 -11.17
N LEU A 181 8.53 17.88 -10.12
CA LEU A 181 9.01 17.72 -8.75
C LEU A 181 8.97 16.26 -8.28
N ALA A 182 7.94 15.50 -8.67
CA ALA A 182 7.93 14.06 -8.47
C ALA A 182 9.11 13.39 -9.20
N GLY A 183 9.42 13.81 -10.42
CA GLY A 183 10.59 13.34 -11.18
C GLY A 183 11.93 13.63 -10.48
N ILE A 184 12.10 14.83 -9.92
CA ILE A 184 13.27 15.20 -9.12
C ILE A 184 13.40 14.29 -7.88
N GLY A 185 12.29 14.07 -7.17
CA GLY A 185 12.25 13.16 -6.02
C GLY A 185 12.67 11.74 -6.40
N MET A 186 12.16 11.21 -7.51
CA MET A 186 12.55 9.89 -8.01
C MET A 186 14.04 9.82 -8.39
N ALA A 187 14.57 10.89 -9.02
CA ALA A 187 15.99 10.97 -9.36
C ALA A 187 16.87 10.96 -8.11
N ALA A 188 16.47 11.66 -7.04
CA ALA A 188 17.14 11.60 -5.75
C ALA A 188 17.15 10.17 -5.17
N GLY A 189 16.03 9.44 -5.27
CA GLY A 189 15.93 8.04 -4.88
C GLY A 189 16.85 7.11 -5.66
N LEU A 190 16.97 7.31 -6.98
CA LEU A 190 17.89 6.55 -7.83
C LEU A 190 19.36 6.85 -7.53
N ILE A 191 19.71 8.13 -7.34
CA ILE A 191 21.07 8.55 -6.95
C ILE A 191 21.43 7.93 -5.59
N GLN A 192 20.53 8.00 -4.61
CA GLN A 192 20.69 7.36 -3.31
C GLN A 192 20.96 5.85 -3.44
N TYR A 193 20.21 5.17 -4.30
CA TYR A 193 20.39 3.75 -4.56
C TYR A 193 21.78 3.46 -5.16
N LEU A 194 22.17 4.22 -6.18
CA LEU A 194 23.46 4.08 -6.87
C LEU A 194 24.65 4.29 -5.91
N LEU A 195 24.63 5.37 -5.13
CA LEU A 195 25.68 5.66 -4.14
C LEU A 195 25.72 4.63 -3.01
N GLY A 196 24.57 4.05 -2.67
CA GLY A 196 24.41 3.05 -1.62
C GLY A 196 24.71 1.61 -2.04
N GLN A 197 24.94 1.30 -3.32
CA GLN A 197 25.10 -0.08 -3.80
C GLN A 197 26.23 -0.85 -3.12
N LYS A 198 27.29 -0.16 -2.67
CA LYS A 198 28.39 -0.76 -1.90
C LYS A 198 27.91 -1.43 -0.60
N HIS A 199 26.80 -0.96 -0.02
CA HIS A 199 26.19 -1.52 1.18
C HIS A 199 25.19 -2.65 0.89
N LEU A 200 25.00 -3.00 -0.39
CA LEU A 200 24.08 -4.03 -0.88
C LEU A 200 24.80 -5.16 -1.64
N ALA A 201 26.13 -5.26 -1.52
CA ALA A 201 26.96 -6.17 -2.34
C ALA A 201 26.43 -7.62 -2.37
N ASN A 202 25.98 -8.14 -1.23
CA ASN A 202 25.53 -9.54 -1.09
C ASN A 202 24.00 -9.73 -1.16
N VAL A 203 23.23 -8.67 -1.40
CA VAL A 203 21.75 -8.70 -1.32
C VAL A 203 21.13 -8.54 -2.71
N GLY A 204 20.13 -9.36 -3.03
CA GLY A 204 19.38 -9.25 -4.29
C GLY A 204 20.16 -9.65 -5.54
N ASN A 205 21.24 -10.42 -5.38
CA ASN A 205 21.90 -11.07 -6.51
C ASN A 205 21.03 -12.24 -7.00
N LEU A 206 21.10 -12.56 -8.29
CA LEU A 206 20.38 -13.71 -8.84
C LEU A 206 20.87 -14.99 -8.15
N LEU A 207 20.02 -15.57 -7.33
CA LEU A 207 20.20 -16.90 -6.78
C LEU A 207 19.50 -17.85 -7.76
N GLY A 208 20.23 -18.85 -8.26
CA GLY A 208 19.64 -19.85 -9.16
C GLY A 208 18.47 -20.61 -8.50
N ALA A 209 17.85 -21.52 -9.25
CA ALA A 209 16.75 -22.33 -8.71
C ALA A 209 17.16 -23.04 -7.41
N SER A 210 16.27 -23.02 -6.41
CA SER A 210 16.45 -23.74 -5.15
C SER A 210 16.83 -25.19 -5.40
N GLN A 211 17.89 -25.65 -4.74
CA GLN A 211 18.38 -27.02 -4.81
C GLN A 211 17.85 -27.89 -3.68
N ASP A 212 16.97 -27.36 -2.81
CA ASP A 212 16.36 -28.13 -1.74
C ASP A 212 15.46 -29.26 -2.34
N PRO A 213 15.81 -30.54 -2.13
CA PRO A 213 15.02 -31.66 -2.63
C PRO A 213 13.56 -31.63 -2.16
N ALA A 214 13.30 -31.14 -0.94
CA ALA A 214 11.96 -31.07 -0.38
C ALA A 214 11.10 -30.02 -1.11
N GLU A 215 11.68 -28.87 -1.47
CA GLU A 215 10.98 -27.87 -2.28
C GLU A 215 10.71 -28.36 -3.71
N ILE A 216 11.66 -29.08 -4.31
CA ILE A 216 11.52 -29.65 -5.66
C ILE A 216 10.40 -30.71 -5.68
N GLU A 217 10.34 -31.57 -4.67
CA GLU A 217 9.29 -32.58 -4.53
C GLU A 217 7.92 -31.92 -4.29
N ALA A 218 7.86 -30.94 -3.38
CA ALA A 218 6.64 -30.18 -3.10
C ALA A 218 6.07 -29.49 -4.35
N LYS A 219 6.94 -29.00 -5.26
CA LYS A 219 6.53 -28.43 -6.54
C LYS A 219 5.93 -29.46 -7.51
N LYS A 220 6.33 -30.73 -7.44
CA LYS A 220 5.86 -31.78 -8.37
C LYS A 220 4.56 -32.45 -7.91
N ARG A 221 4.36 -32.63 -6.60
CA ARG A 221 3.18 -33.35 -6.08
C ARG A 221 1.85 -32.59 -6.31
N PRO A 222 0.70 -33.30 -6.34
CA PRO A 222 -0.61 -32.66 -6.31
C PRO A 222 -0.87 -32.02 -4.93
N LEU A 223 -1.83 -31.08 -4.90
CA LEU A 223 -2.25 -30.46 -3.65
C LEU A 223 -2.93 -31.48 -2.72
N THR A 224 -2.52 -31.45 -1.46
CA THR A 224 -3.16 -32.18 -0.35
C THR A 224 -4.54 -31.61 -0.05
N LYS A 225 -5.35 -32.34 0.72
CA LYS A 225 -6.65 -31.85 1.18
C LYS A 225 -6.52 -30.57 2.02
N ILE A 226 -5.52 -30.50 2.91
CA ILE A 226 -5.22 -29.32 3.73
C ILE A 226 -4.90 -28.11 2.84
N GLU A 227 -4.05 -28.28 1.83
CA GLU A 227 -3.73 -27.19 0.89
C GLU A 227 -4.95 -26.74 0.09
N LYS A 228 -5.83 -27.66 -0.32
CA LYS A 228 -7.09 -27.32 -1.00
C LYS A 228 -8.04 -26.53 -0.10
N ASP A 229 -8.19 -26.93 1.17
CA ASP A 229 -9.01 -26.23 2.16
C ASP A 229 -8.47 -24.81 2.40
N ARG A 230 -7.14 -24.66 2.55
CA ARG A 230 -6.48 -23.35 2.67
C ARG A 230 -6.68 -22.46 1.45
N VAL A 231 -6.65 -23.04 0.24
CA VAL A 231 -6.93 -22.32 -1.00
C VAL A 231 -8.35 -21.74 -1.02
N VAL A 232 -9.35 -22.45 -0.49
CA VAL A 232 -10.72 -21.90 -0.35
C VAL A 232 -10.72 -20.65 0.54
N VAL A 233 -9.99 -20.69 1.66
CA VAL A 233 -9.86 -19.53 2.56
C VAL A 233 -9.12 -18.37 1.90
N LEU A 234 -8.10 -18.66 1.09
CA LEU A 234 -7.38 -17.66 0.30
C LEU A 234 -8.30 -16.94 -0.69
N PHE A 235 -9.19 -17.65 -1.39
CA PHE A 235 -10.16 -17.03 -2.29
C PHE A 235 -11.07 -16.03 -1.56
N ILE A 236 -11.60 -16.40 -0.39
CA ILE A 236 -12.41 -15.47 0.41
C ILE A 236 -11.58 -14.28 0.91
N SER A 237 -10.32 -14.51 1.27
CA SER A 237 -9.40 -13.46 1.69
C SER A 237 -9.10 -12.48 0.55
N PHE A 238 -8.95 -12.98 -0.67
CA PHE A 238 -8.78 -12.14 -1.85
C PHE A 238 -10.02 -11.31 -2.16
N LEU A 239 -11.23 -11.85 -1.96
CA LEU A 239 -12.45 -11.06 -2.07
C LEU A 239 -12.50 -9.93 -1.04
N LEU A 240 -12.14 -10.20 0.23
CA LEU A 240 -12.02 -9.16 1.25
C LEU A 240 -11.02 -8.07 0.84
N VAL A 241 -9.87 -8.47 0.28
CA VAL A 241 -8.84 -7.54 -0.21
C VAL A 241 -9.36 -6.70 -1.38
N ILE A 242 -10.01 -7.28 -2.39
CA ILE A 242 -10.59 -6.54 -3.52
C ILE A 242 -11.63 -5.53 -3.03
N VAL A 243 -12.53 -5.93 -2.15
CA VAL A 243 -13.59 -5.04 -1.64
C VAL A 243 -12.98 -3.92 -0.79
N PHE A 244 -12.04 -4.25 0.09
CA PHE A 244 -11.34 -3.26 0.91
C PHE A 244 -10.66 -2.20 0.04
N TRP A 245 -9.82 -2.62 -0.92
CA TRP A 245 -9.12 -1.66 -1.78
C TRP A 245 -10.06 -0.99 -2.79
N GLY A 246 -11.15 -1.63 -3.21
CA GLY A 246 -12.19 -1.01 -4.04
C GLY A 246 -12.91 0.16 -3.39
N ALA A 247 -13.00 0.13 -2.06
CA ALA A 247 -13.51 1.25 -1.28
C ALA A 247 -12.38 2.20 -0.88
N PHE A 248 -11.31 1.71 -0.26
CA PHE A 248 -10.20 2.52 0.24
C PHE A 248 -9.56 3.40 -0.85
N GLU A 249 -9.39 2.88 -2.06
CA GLU A 249 -8.68 3.58 -3.14
C GLU A 249 -9.52 4.67 -3.82
N GLN A 250 -10.77 4.90 -3.38
CA GLN A 250 -11.54 6.10 -3.74
C GLN A 250 -10.83 7.38 -3.28
N ALA A 251 -9.97 7.28 -2.26
CA ALA A 251 -9.21 8.38 -1.68
C ALA A 251 -8.47 9.26 -2.70
N GLY A 252 -7.84 8.66 -3.71
CA GLY A 252 -7.14 9.41 -4.75
C GLY A 252 -7.94 9.58 -6.05
N GLY A 253 -9.15 9.03 -6.12
CA GLY A 253 -10.10 9.15 -7.22
C GLY A 253 -11.28 10.04 -6.84
N LEU A 254 -12.46 9.46 -6.66
CA LEU A 254 -13.71 10.20 -6.43
C LEU A 254 -13.64 11.12 -5.21
N MET A 255 -13.02 10.69 -4.10
CA MET A 255 -12.90 11.54 -2.91
C MET A 255 -12.00 12.74 -3.14
N ASN A 256 -11.03 12.64 -4.05
CA ASN A 256 -10.12 13.73 -4.39
C ASN A 256 -10.83 14.80 -5.22
N ILE A 257 -11.63 14.39 -6.21
CA ILE A 257 -12.51 15.28 -6.97
C ILE A 257 -13.54 15.92 -6.03
N TYR A 258 -14.17 15.13 -5.17
CA TYR A 258 -15.13 15.63 -4.17
C TYR A 258 -14.48 16.66 -3.24
N ALA A 259 -13.26 16.40 -2.77
CA ALA A 259 -12.50 17.34 -1.95
C ALA A 259 -12.32 18.65 -2.70
N LYS A 260 -11.97 18.63 -3.99
CA LYS A 260 -11.75 19.80 -4.86
C LYS A 260 -13.03 20.59 -5.17
N ASP A 261 -14.13 19.93 -5.47
CA ASP A 261 -15.29 20.60 -6.06
C ASP A 261 -16.45 20.83 -5.07
N LYS A 262 -16.50 20.05 -3.98
CA LYS A 262 -17.67 20.00 -3.07
C LYS A 262 -17.35 20.29 -1.62
N THR A 263 -16.08 20.50 -1.27
CA THR A 263 -15.67 20.79 0.11
C THR A 263 -15.25 22.25 0.25
N ALA A 264 -15.76 22.95 1.27
CA ALA A 264 -15.31 24.29 1.62
C ALA A 264 -13.92 24.21 2.28
N ARG A 265 -12.87 24.48 1.49
CA ARG A 265 -11.46 24.33 1.90
C ARG A 265 -10.79 25.62 2.40
N MET A 266 -11.57 26.66 2.70
CA MET A 266 -11.01 27.89 3.25
C MET A 266 -10.63 27.69 4.73
N LEU A 267 -9.35 27.86 5.04
CA LEU A 267 -8.81 27.79 6.40
C LEU A 267 -7.92 28.99 6.66
N MET A 268 -8.23 29.78 7.69
CA MET A 268 -7.46 30.97 8.08
C MET A 268 -7.20 31.97 6.93
N GLY A 269 -8.15 32.10 6.00
CA GLY A 269 -8.06 33.03 4.86
C GLY A 269 -7.32 32.51 3.63
N TRP A 270 -6.89 31.24 3.63
CA TRP A 270 -6.26 30.59 2.49
C TRP A 270 -7.00 29.30 2.12
N GLU A 271 -6.99 28.95 0.83
CA GLU A 271 -7.63 27.74 0.33
C GLU A 271 -6.67 26.55 0.43
N VAL A 272 -7.06 25.54 1.21
CA VAL A 272 -6.30 24.30 1.37
C VAL A 272 -6.38 23.47 0.07
N PRO A 273 -5.24 23.02 -0.51
CA PRO A 273 -5.20 22.14 -1.67
C PRO A 273 -5.97 20.84 -1.41
N ALA A 274 -6.71 20.37 -2.40
CA ALA A 274 -7.49 19.15 -2.27
C ALA A 274 -6.58 17.92 -2.04
N THR A 275 -5.37 17.92 -2.60
CA THR A 275 -4.40 16.84 -2.44
C THR A 275 -3.94 16.66 -0.99
N TRP A 276 -4.00 17.69 -0.15
CA TRP A 276 -3.54 17.63 1.23
C TRP A 276 -4.35 16.63 2.05
N PHE A 277 -5.63 16.38 1.69
CA PHE A 277 -6.43 15.36 2.35
C PHE A 277 -5.86 13.95 2.17
N GLN A 278 -5.14 13.67 1.08
CA GLN A 278 -4.48 12.37 0.88
C GLN A 278 -3.32 12.16 1.87
N SER A 279 -2.72 13.23 2.39
CA SER A 279 -1.68 13.14 3.43
C SER A 279 -2.23 12.60 4.77
N LEU A 280 -3.54 12.74 5.01
CA LEU A 280 -4.17 12.32 6.26
C LEU A 280 -4.03 10.82 6.50
N ASN A 281 -4.08 10.00 5.44
CA ASN A 281 -3.91 8.56 5.59
C ASN A 281 -2.53 8.23 6.18
N ALA A 282 -1.45 8.71 5.57
CA ALA A 282 -0.09 8.48 6.03
C ALA A 282 0.15 9.09 7.42
N MET A 283 -0.40 10.28 7.68
CA MET A 283 -0.36 10.93 8.99
C MET A 283 -0.99 10.05 10.08
N PHE A 284 -2.19 9.53 9.84
CA PHE A 284 -2.87 8.65 10.79
C PHE A 284 -2.16 7.31 10.95
N ILE A 285 -1.52 6.77 9.91
CA ILE A 285 -0.69 5.55 10.05
C ILE A 285 0.47 5.81 11.03
N ILE A 286 1.18 6.92 10.86
CA ILE A 286 2.32 7.28 11.71
C ILE A 286 1.89 7.47 13.17
N PHE A 287 0.77 8.17 13.42
CA PHE A 287 0.30 8.44 14.78
C PHE A 287 -0.43 7.28 15.45
N LEU A 288 -1.21 6.50 14.71
CA LEU A 288 -2.10 5.49 15.26
C LEU A 288 -1.58 4.06 15.11
N GLY A 289 -0.57 3.82 14.26
CA GLY A 289 -0.04 2.48 13.98
C GLY A 289 0.34 1.70 15.23
N THR A 290 1.10 2.32 16.14
CA THR A 290 1.51 1.72 17.42
C THR A 290 0.31 1.44 18.33
N SER A 291 -0.65 2.36 18.38
CA SER A 291 -1.86 2.24 19.21
C SER A 291 -2.78 1.10 18.73
N VAL A 292 -3.00 0.99 17.42
CA VAL A 292 -3.80 -0.09 16.82
C VAL A 292 -3.10 -1.45 16.96
N ALA A 293 -1.77 -1.50 16.75
CA ALA A 293 -0.99 -2.72 17.00
C ALA A 293 -1.08 -3.16 18.47
N ALA A 294 -0.93 -2.21 19.41
CA ALA A 294 -1.05 -2.47 20.84
C ALA A 294 -2.45 -2.96 21.24
N TYR A 295 -3.51 -2.42 20.62
CA TYR A 295 -4.88 -2.91 20.81
C TYR A 295 -5.00 -4.39 20.46
N TRP A 296 -4.51 -4.81 19.29
CA TRP A 296 -4.56 -6.20 18.87
C TRP A 296 -3.66 -7.13 19.69
N ALA A 297 -2.48 -6.66 20.08
CA ALA A 297 -1.58 -7.39 20.98
C ALA A 297 -2.23 -7.64 22.35
N ARG A 298 -2.83 -6.61 22.96
CA ARG A 298 -3.54 -6.73 24.24
C ARG A 298 -4.73 -7.69 24.16
N ARG A 299 -5.48 -7.72 23.05
CA ARG A 299 -6.54 -8.70 22.85
C ARG A 299 -6.00 -10.13 22.81
N LYS A 300 -4.91 -10.37 22.06
CA LYS A 300 -4.26 -11.68 21.97
C LYS A 300 -3.77 -12.15 23.34
N LEU A 301 -3.12 -11.28 24.12
CA LEU A 301 -2.65 -11.58 25.47
C LEU A 301 -3.78 -11.92 26.46
N LYS A 302 -4.97 -11.32 26.28
CA LYS A 302 -6.17 -11.62 27.07
C LYS A 302 -6.91 -12.89 26.61
N GLY A 303 -6.38 -13.64 25.65
CA GLY A 303 -7.06 -14.79 25.05
C GLY A 303 -8.32 -14.41 24.26
N LEU A 304 -8.50 -13.13 23.94
CA LEU A 304 -9.62 -12.65 23.15
C LEU A 304 -9.39 -12.89 21.66
N LEU A 305 -10.49 -12.99 20.92
CA LEU A 305 -10.45 -13.22 19.49
C LEU A 305 -9.60 -12.18 18.75
N SER A 306 -8.59 -12.66 18.02
CA SER A 306 -7.54 -11.86 17.37
C SER A 306 -6.91 -12.56 16.13
N THR A 307 -7.61 -13.50 15.50
CA THR A 307 -7.14 -14.23 14.29
C THR A 307 -6.92 -13.26 13.12
N GLY A 308 -6.09 -13.65 12.13
CA GLY A 308 -5.84 -12.83 10.95
C GLY A 308 -7.12 -12.52 10.19
N LEU A 309 -7.93 -13.55 9.91
CA LEU A 309 -9.23 -13.38 9.25
C LEU A 309 -10.17 -12.44 10.02
N PHE A 310 -10.23 -12.53 11.36
CA PHE A 310 -11.04 -11.62 12.16
C PHE A 310 -10.58 -10.16 12.02
N LYS A 311 -9.27 -9.91 12.07
CA LYS A 311 -8.69 -8.57 11.89
C LYS A 311 -8.98 -8.01 10.49
N MET A 312 -8.89 -8.83 9.45
CA MET A 312 -9.26 -8.44 8.08
C MET A 312 -10.74 -8.02 7.99
N ILE A 313 -11.65 -8.82 8.56
CA ILE A 313 -13.08 -8.53 8.57
C ILE A 313 -13.37 -7.22 9.31
N MET A 314 -12.79 -7.04 10.50
CA MET A 314 -12.97 -5.82 11.28
C MET A 314 -12.40 -4.60 10.55
N GLY A 315 -11.24 -4.76 9.90
CA GLY A 315 -10.65 -3.70 9.08
C GLY A 315 -11.58 -3.24 7.96
N LEU A 316 -12.21 -4.18 7.25
CA LEU A 316 -13.20 -3.88 6.22
C LEU A 316 -14.45 -3.16 6.77
N VAL A 317 -14.99 -3.63 7.90
CA VAL A 317 -16.18 -3.02 8.51
C VAL A 317 -15.88 -1.59 8.99
N ILE A 318 -14.73 -1.37 9.63
CA ILE A 318 -14.31 -0.05 10.12
C ILE A 318 -14.09 0.90 8.94
N MET A 319 -13.38 0.47 7.91
CA MET A 319 -13.20 1.27 6.70
C MET A 319 -14.55 1.57 6.04
N GLY A 320 -15.46 0.59 5.97
CA GLY A 320 -16.78 0.74 5.37
C GLY A 320 -17.62 1.77 6.11
N ALA A 321 -17.56 1.76 7.44
CA ALA A 321 -18.21 2.76 8.27
C ALA A 321 -17.66 4.18 8.02
N GLY A 322 -16.39 4.31 7.60
CA GLY A 322 -15.80 5.59 7.20
C GLY A 322 -16.55 6.28 6.04
N PHE A 323 -17.12 5.50 5.12
CA PHE A 323 -17.91 6.04 4.00
C PHE A 323 -19.26 6.65 4.43
N PHE A 324 -19.76 6.37 5.64
CA PHE A 324 -20.91 7.12 6.16
C PHE A 324 -20.57 8.60 6.44
N PHE A 325 -19.31 8.94 6.73
CA PHE A 325 -18.90 10.35 6.81
C PHE A 325 -18.90 11.01 5.43
N MET A 326 -18.50 10.29 4.38
CA MET A 326 -18.63 10.78 3.00
C MET A 326 -20.09 10.89 2.55
N THR A 327 -20.95 9.98 3.01
CA THR A 327 -22.40 10.08 2.80
C THR A 327 -22.96 11.35 3.45
N ALA A 328 -22.56 11.62 4.70
CA ALA A 328 -22.95 12.84 5.41
C ALA A 328 -22.41 14.11 4.73
N ALA A 329 -21.17 14.09 4.23
CA ALA A 329 -20.62 15.17 3.44
C ALA A 329 -21.47 15.45 2.19
N SER A 330 -21.81 14.41 1.42
CA SER A 330 -22.67 14.56 0.24
C SER A 330 -24.04 15.14 0.58
N ALA A 331 -24.66 14.69 1.66
CA ALA A 331 -25.93 15.25 2.14
C ALA A 331 -25.80 16.73 2.57
N GLU A 332 -24.71 17.09 3.25
CA GLU A 332 -24.43 18.49 3.60
C GLU A 332 -24.29 19.35 2.34
N TYR A 333 -23.49 18.91 1.37
CA TYR A 333 -23.32 19.58 0.08
C TYR A 333 -24.66 19.79 -0.65
N GLU A 334 -25.52 18.77 -0.71
CA GLU A 334 -26.85 18.87 -1.34
C GLU A 334 -27.75 19.90 -0.65
N SER A 335 -27.57 20.10 0.67
CA SER A 335 -28.39 21.02 1.47
C SER A 335 -27.87 22.46 1.51
N THR A 336 -26.54 22.66 1.49
CA THR A 336 -25.90 23.97 1.73
C THR A 336 -25.08 24.48 0.53
N GLY A 337 -24.82 23.62 -0.47
CA GLY A 337 -23.92 23.89 -1.59
C GLY A 337 -22.44 23.63 -1.31
N SER A 338 -22.06 23.26 -0.08
CA SER A 338 -20.67 22.90 0.28
C SER A 338 -20.61 21.99 1.51
N SER A 339 -19.68 21.04 1.54
CA SER A 339 -19.43 20.20 2.71
C SER A 339 -18.24 20.70 3.53
N ALA A 340 -18.23 20.38 4.82
CA ALA A 340 -17.15 20.73 5.70
C ALA A 340 -15.97 19.74 5.62
N MET A 341 -14.75 20.26 5.80
CA MET A 341 -13.52 19.46 5.74
C MET A 341 -13.45 18.33 6.77
N TYR A 342 -14.11 18.46 7.92
CA TYR A 342 -14.02 17.46 8.99
C TYR A 342 -14.63 16.11 8.58
N TRP A 343 -15.56 16.07 7.62
CA TRP A 343 -16.10 14.81 7.10
C TRP A 343 -15.04 13.98 6.40
N LEU A 344 -14.22 14.62 5.56
CA LEU A 344 -13.08 13.97 4.91
C LEU A 344 -12.09 13.50 5.98
N VAL A 345 -11.76 14.33 6.98
CA VAL A 345 -10.84 13.96 8.06
C VAL A 345 -11.32 12.70 8.81
N LEU A 346 -12.61 12.63 9.14
CA LEU A 346 -13.21 11.47 9.80
C LEU A 346 -13.25 10.23 8.89
N ALA A 347 -13.55 10.40 7.60
CA ALA A 347 -13.50 9.32 6.62
C ALA A 347 -12.08 8.73 6.54
N TYR A 348 -11.05 9.57 6.32
CA TYR A 348 -9.65 9.14 6.30
C TYR A 348 -9.22 8.47 7.59
N LEU A 349 -9.65 8.97 8.76
CA LEU A 349 -9.36 8.35 10.06
C LEU A 349 -9.86 6.90 10.09
N PHE A 350 -11.12 6.66 9.72
CA PHE A 350 -11.70 5.32 9.74
C PHE A 350 -11.10 4.42 8.67
N HIS A 351 -10.84 4.95 7.46
CA HIS A 351 -10.18 4.21 6.40
C HIS A 351 -8.79 3.74 6.85
N THR A 352 -8.01 4.62 7.50
CA THR A 352 -6.69 4.27 8.04
C THR A 352 -6.75 3.29 9.19
N VAL A 353 -7.66 3.45 10.16
CA VAL A 353 -7.80 2.46 11.25
C VAL A 353 -8.20 1.09 10.68
N GLY A 354 -9.06 1.08 9.66
CA GLY A 354 -9.39 -0.12 8.90
C GLY A 354 -8.16 -0.76 8.24
N GLU A 355 -7.36 0.05 7.55
CA GLU A 355 -6.11 -0.37 6.90
C GLU A 355 -5.11 -0.97 7.90
N LEU A 356 -4.90 -0.31 9.04
CA LEU A 356 -4.02 -0.78 10.11
C LEU A 356 -4.49 -2.13 10.72
N CYS A 357 -5.77 -2.48 10.55
CA CYS A 357 -6.28 -3.79 10.95
C CYS A 357 -6.09 -4.86 9.87
N ILE A 358 -6.30 -4.55 8.59
CA ILE A 358 -6.26 -5.54 7.49
C ILE A 358 -4.89 -5.69 6.83
N SER A 359 -4.15 -4.61 6.60
CA SER A 359 -2.98 -4.60 5.72
C SER A 359 -1.83 -5.47 6.24
N PRO A 360 -1.40 -5.37 7.52
CA PRO A 360 -0.31 -6.20 8.04
C PRO A 360 -0.65 -7.70 8.03
N VAL A 361 -1.93 -8.02 8.29
CA VAL A 361 -2.37 -9.41 8.42
C VAL A 361 -2.70 -10.06 7.09
N ALA A 362 -3.25 -9.33 6.11
CA ALA A 362 -3.61 -9.91 4.81
C ALA A 362 -2.39 -10.52 4.13
N LEU A 363 -1.27 -9.80 4.14
CA LEU A 363 0.00 -10.27 3.59
C LEU A 363 0.50 -11.54 4.31
N SER A 364 0.56 -11.51 5.64
CA SER A 364 0.99 -12.65 6.46
C SER A 364 0.06 -13.87 6.30
N TYR A 365 -1.24 -13.62 6.21
CA TYR A 365 -2.26 -14.65 6.08
C TYR A 365 -2.14 -15.37 4.74
N ILE A 366 -1.93 -14.62 3.66
CA ILE A 366 -1.79 -15.19 2.33
C ILE A 366 -0.53 -16.05 2.23
N THR A 367 0.60 -15.58 2.76
CA THR A 367 1.85 -16.35 2.73
C THR A 367 1.74 -17.64 3.54
N LYS A 368 1.16 -17.60 4.74
CA LYS A 368 0.98 -18.78 5.61
C LYS A 368 0.06 -19.84 5.03
N LEU A 369 -0.99 -19.43 4.31
CA LEU A 369 -1.97 -20.35 3.73
C LEU A 369 -1.57 -20.87 2.34
N SER A 370 -0.65 -20.19 1.67
CA SER A 370 -0.23 -20.54 0.31
C SER A 370 0.48 -21.89 0.28
N PRO A 371 0.11 -22.81 -0.63
CA PRO A 371 0.89 -24.03 -0.84
C PRO A 371 2.31 -23.69 -1.27
N VAL A 372 3.30 -24.43 -0.76
CA VAL A 372 4.74 -24.22 -1.07
C VAL A 372 4.97 -24.17 -2.59
N LYS A 373 4.27 -25.02 -3.34
CA LYS A 373 4.28 -25.07 -4.81
C LYS A 373 3.98 -23.73 -5.49
N TYR A 374 3.16 -22.88 -4.86
CA TYR A 374 2.69 -21.62 -5.41
C TYR A 374 3.17 -20.40 -4.61
N GLY A 375 4.06 -20.55 -3.61
CA GLY A 375 4.43 -19.46 -2.69
C GLY A 375 4.85 -18.16 -3.37
N SER A 376 5.73 -18.22 -4.38
CA SER A 376 6.17 -17.05 -5.15
C SER A 376 5.06 -16.45 -6.03
N ILE A 377 4.20 -17.29 -6.59
CA ILE A 377 3.06 -16.88 -7.43
C ILE A 377 1.99 -16.18 -6.58
N MET A 378 1.72 -16.68 -5.37
CA MET A 378 0.63 -16.18 -4.52
C MET A 378 0.87 -14.75 -4.03
N MET A 379 2.13 -14.36 -3.83
CA MET A 379 2.49 -12.96 -3.58
C MET A 379 2.15 -12.05 -4.76
N GLY A 380 2.45 -12.52 -5.98
CA GLY A 380 2.03 -11.84 -7.21
C GLY A 380 0.51 -11.74 -7.34
N VAL A 381 -0.20 -12.83 -7.02
CA VAL A 381 -1.68 -12.86 -7.01
C VAL A 381 -2.23 -11.86 -6.00
N TYR A 382 -1.67 -11.78 -4.78
CA TYR A 382 -2.09 -10.78 -3.79
C TYR A 382 -2.02 -9.35 -4.36
N PHE A 383 -0.89 -8.97 -4.97
CA PHE A 383 -0.78 -7.66 -5.59
C PHE A 383 -1.80 -7.48 -6.72
N ALA A 384 -2.00 -8.48 -7.58
CA ALA A 384 -3.05 -8.41 -8.60
C ALA A 384 -4.44 -8.20 -8.01
N MET A 385 -4.78 -8.83 -6.89
CA MET A 385 -6.07 -8.62 -6.21
C MET A 385 -6.20 -7.19 -5.66
N THR A 386 -5.14 -6.62 -5.09
CA THR A 386 -5.11 -5.18 -4.75
C THR A 386 -5.28 -4.29 -5.98
N GLY A 387 -4.68 -4.67 -7.11
CA GLY A 387 -4.86 -4.00 -8.39
C GLY A 387 -6.31 -4.05 -8.88
N PHE A 388 -6.97 -5.20 -8.80
CA PHE A 388 -8.39 -5.32 -9.13
C PHE A 388 -9.29 -4.52 -8.19
N GLY A 389 -8.93 -4.40 -6.91
CA GLY A 389 -9.56 -3.45 -5.99
C GLY A 389 -9.43 -2.01 -6.51
N ASN A 390 -8.23 -1.57 -6.89
CA ASN A 390 -8.01 -0.26 -7.50
C ASN A 390 -8.84 -0.03 -8.78
N LYS A 391 -8.98 -1.06 -9.62
CA LYS A 391 -9.85 -1.00 -10.81
C LYS A 391 -11.32 -0.83 -10.42
N LEU A 392 -11.78 -1.59 -9.44
CA LEU A 392 -13.14 -1.49 -8.88
C LEU A 392 -13.39 -0.08 -8.32
N ALA A 393 -12.43 0.52 -7.62
CA ALA A 393 -12.53 1.88 -7.11
C ALA A 393 -12.78 2.88 -8.24
N GLY A 394 -11.98 2.85 -9.31
CA GLY A 394 -12.18 3.72 -10.47
C GLY A 394 -13.53 3.54 -11.16
N LEU A 395 -14.03 2.30 -11.24
CA LEU A 395 -15.35 2.00 -11.84
C LEU A 395 -16.51 2.52 -10.97
N LEU A 396 -16.46 2.28 -9.66
CA LEU A 396 -17.46 2.79 -8.71
C LEU A 396 -17.44 4.32 -8.67
N GLY A 397 -16.25 4.92 -8.67
CA GLY A 397 -16.08 6.37 -8.72
C GLY A 397 -16.70 6.96 -9.99
N ALA A 398 -16.39 6.38 -11.15
CA ALA A 398 -16.95 6.82 -12.43
C ALA A 398 -18.48 6.73 -12.50
N SER A 399 -19.10 5.78 -11.77
CA SER A 399 -20.56 5.67 -11.71
C SER A 399 -21.25 6.77 -10.89
N ALA A 400 -20.49 7.58 -10.16
CA ALA A 400 -21.04 8.70 -9.38
C ALA A 400 -21.62 9.81 -10.24
N GLU A 401 -21.16 9.99 -11.48
CA GLU A 401 -21.74 10.99 -12.39
C GLU A 401 -23.23 10.70 -12.67
N ALA A 402 -23.59 9.42 -12.86
CA ALA A 402 -24.96 9.01 -13.15
C ALA A 402 -25.80 8.77 -11.89
N LEU A 403 -25.20 8.29 -10.80
CA LEU A 403 -25.91 7.86 -9.59
C LEU A 403 -25.87 8.89 -8.44
N GLY A 404 -24.99 9.87 -8.52
CA GLY A 404 -24.69 10.82 -7.44
C GLY A 404 -23.74 10.24 -6.39
N GLU A 405 -22.90 11.11 -5.81
CA GLU A 405 -21.91 10.70 -4.81
C GLU A 405 -22.56 10.19 -3.53
N PHE A 406 -23.72 10.74 -3.13
CA PHE A 406 -24.48 10.24 -1.98
C PHE A 406 -24.79 8.75 -2.13
N THR A 407 -25.30 8.36 -3.30
CA THR A 407 -25.65 6.96 -3.61
C THR A 407 -24.41 6.08 -3.62
N ILE A 408 -23.32 6.53 -4.25
CA ILE A 408 -22.08 5.75 -4.34
C ILE A 408 -21.43 5.57 -2.97
N PHE A 409 -21.26 6.63 -2.19
CA PHE A 409 -20.67 6.54 -0.86
C PHE A 409 -21.53 5.70 0.09
N THR A 410 -22.85 5.87 0.07
CA THR A 410 -23.77 5.03 0.86
C THR A 410 -23.70 3.57 0.43
N GLY A 411 -23.69 3.31 -0.88
CA GLY A 411 -23.59 1.97 -1.44
C GLY A 411 -22.31 1.25 -1.03
N ILE A 412 -21.16 1.95 -1.10
CA ILE A 412 -19.87 1.44 -0.62
C ILE A 412 -19.93 1.13 0.89
N ALA A 413 -20.45 2.07 1.70
CA ALA A 413 -20.54 1.90 3.15
C ALA A 413 -21.36 0.67 3.53
N VAL A 414 -22.59 0.59 3.00
CA VAL A 414 -23.52 -0.51 3.26
C VAL A 414 -22.94 -1.84 2.79
N PHE A 415 -22.39 -1.88 1.56
CA PHE A 415 -21.82 -3.11 1.02
C PHE A 415 -20.65 -3.62 1.87
N CYS A 416 -19.70 -2.75 2.23
CA CYS A 416 -18.53 -3.16 3.02
C CYS A 416 -18.92 -3.67 4.41
N VAL A 417 -19.85 -2.98 5.09
CA VAL A 417 -20.35 -3.39 6.41
C VAL A 417 -21.11 -4.71 6.32
N VAL A 418 -22.06 -4.84 5.40
CA VAL A 418 -22.88 -6.06 5.23
C VAL A 418 -22.01 -7.24 4.81
N PHE A 419 -21.11 -7.06 3.84
CA PHE A 419 -20.20 -8.11 3.40
C PHE A 419 -19.25 -8.54 4.52
N GLY A 420 -18.67 -7.59 5.27
CA GLY A 420 -17.83 -7.90 6.42
C GLY A 420 -18.59 -8.70 7.51
N LEU A 421 -19.81 -8.29 7.86
CA LEU A 421 -20.66 -9.00 8.82
C LEU A 421 -21.08 -10.40 8.32
N LEU A 422 -21.33 -10.54 7.02
CA LEU A 422 -21.62 -11.83 6.40
C LEU A 422 -20.42 -12.78 6.53
N VAL A 423 -19.21 -12.31 6.21
CA VAL A 423 -18.00 -13.12 6.37
C VAL A 423 -17.73 -13.41 7.85
N LEU A 424 -18.03 -12.47 8.76
CA LEU A 424 -17.94 -12.68 10.21
C LEU A 424 -18.82 -13.85 10.69
N LEU A 425 -20.02 -13.99 10.12
CA LEU A 425 -20.95 -15.10 10.44
C LEU A 425 -20.32 -16.46 10.09
N PHE A 426 -19.61 -16.56 8.97
CA PHE A 426 -18.96 -17.80 8.51
C PHE A 426 -17.53 -17.98 9.02
N ARG A 427 -16.97 -16.98 9.70
CA ARG A 427 -15.57 -16.95 10.18
C ARG A 427 -15.13 -18.24 10.86
N LYS A 428 -15.90 -18.77 11.80
CA LYS A 428 -15.53 -20.01 12.53
C LYS A 428 -15.31 -21.20 11.59
N LYS A 429 -16.14 -21.33 10.54
CA LYS A 429 -16.01 -22.42 9.55
C LYS A 429 -14.80 -22.17 8.65
N LEU A 430 -14.56 -20.93 8.25
CA LEU A 430 -13.40 -20.55 7.43
C LEU A 430 -12.09 -20.77 8.19
N GLU A 431 -12.04 -20.42 9.47
CA GLU A 431 -10.86 -20.62 10.32
C GLU A 431 -10.51 -22.10 10.50
N GLN A 432 -11.50 -23.00 10.58
CA GLN A 432 -11.25 -24.44 10.62
C GLN A 432 -10.51 -24.94 9.37
N LEU A 433 -10.78 -24.37 8.20
CA LEU A 433 -10.13 -24.72 6.93
C LEU A 433 -8.68 -24.21 6.85
N THR A 434 -8.22 -23.37 7.79
CA THR A 434 -6.81 -22.97 7.88
C THR A 434 -5.93 -24.10 8.41
N HIS A 435 -6.51 -25.08 9.11
CA HIS A 435 -5.80 -26.18 9.77
C HIS A 435 -4.68 -25.68 10.70
N GLY A 436 -5.01 -24.69 11.54
CA GLY A 436 -4.10 -24.15 12.55
C GLY A 436 -2.88 -23.41 12.01
N ALA A 437 -2.85 -23.04 10.73
CA ALA A 437 -1.72 -22.36 10.10
C ALA A 437 -1.34 -21.02 10.78
N GLU A 438 -2.27 -20.41 11.52
CA GLU A 438 -2.05 -19.19 12.31
C GLU A 438 -1.66 -19.45 13.77
N ASP A 439 -1.90 -20.65 14.31
CA ASP A 439 -1.82 -20.92 15.76
C ASP A 439 -0.37 -21.11 16.26
N ASN A 440 0.56 -21.38 15.35
CA ASN A 440 1.99 -21.57 15.63
C ASN A 440 2.75 -20.28 15.99
N GLU A 441 2.07 -19.15 16.20
CA GLU A 441 2.70 -17.91 16.66
C GLU A 441 3.16 -17.95 18.14
N ARG A 442 2.93 -19.07 18.86
CA ARG A 442 3.26 -19.19 20.29
C ARG A 442 4.72 -19.61 20.58
N ASP A 443 5.43 -20.23 19.64
CA ASP A 443 6.73 -20.84 19.94
C ASP A 443 7.94 -19.90 19.81
N LEU A 444 7.79 -18.67 19.32
CA LEU A 444 8.92 -17.71 19.29
C LEU A 444 9.09 -16.89 20.58
N HIS A 445 8.06 -16.79 21.41
CA HIS A 445 8.10 -15.92 22.60
C HIS A 445 8.27 -16.65 23.93
N HIS A 446 8.08 -17.97 23.97
CA HIS A 446 8.20 -18.73 25.22
C HIS A 446 9.63 -19.20 25.52
N GLU A 447 10.49 -19.38 24.51
CA GLU A 447 11.93 -19.60 24.75
C GLU A 447 12.65 -18.30 25.16
N GLU A 448 12.08 -17.13 24.85
CA GLU A 448 12.66 -15.81 25.18
C GLU A 448 12.40 -15.34 26.63
N ALA A 449 11.53 -16.03 27.38
CA ALA A 449 11.17 -15.64 28.75
C ALA A 449 11.91 -16.42 29.85
N GLU A 450 12.60 -17.52 29.53
CA GLU A 450 13.38 -18.31 30.51
C GLU A 450 14.85 -17.86 30.65
N GLY A 451 15.26 -16.78 29.98
CA GLY A 451 16.63 -16.23 30.06
C GLY A 451 16.85 -15.10 31.06
N PHE A 452 15.79 -14.60 31.73
CA PHE A 452 15.90 -13.55 32.75
C PHE A 452 15.83 -14.14 34.16
N GLU A 453 16.80 -14.98 34.52
CA GLU A 453 17.17 -15.10 35.94
C GLU A 453 17.97 -13.85 36.32
N LEU A 454 17.43 -13.11 37.27
CA LEU A 454 18.04 -11.94 37.90
C LEU A 454 19.42 -12.33 38.42
N ALA A 455 20.47 -11.74 37.86
CA ALA A 455 21.79 -11.74 38.45
C ALA A 455 21.79 -10.78 39.66
N ASP A 456 21.10 -11.15 40.73
CA ASP A 456 21.31 -10.56 42.05
C ASP A 456 22.58 -11.17 42.64
N ARG A 457 23.68 -10.40 42.59
CA ARG A 457 24.72 -10.28 43.63
C ARG A 457 25.86 -9.39 43.13
N GLU A 458 25.83 -8.11 43.50
CA GLU A 458 27.07 -7.36 43.72
C GLU A 458 27.51 -7.57 45.18
N ASN A 459 28.65 -8.26 45.30
CA ASN A 459 29.79 -8.13 46.21
C ASN A 459 29.65 -7.55 47.65
N ILE A 460 30.36 -8.29 48.53
CA ILE A 460 30.76 -8.07 49.94
C ILE A 460 29.88 -8.76 50.98
#